data_AF-A0A2E8CN73-F1
#
_entry.id   AF-A0A2E8CN73-F1
#
_cell.length_a   1.000
_cell.length_b   1.000
_cell.length_c   1.000
_cell.angle_alpha   90.00
_cell.angle_beta   90.00
_cell.angle_gamma   90.00
#
_symmetry.space_group_name_H-M   'P 1'
#
loop_
_entity.id
_entity.type
_entity.pdbx_description
1 polymer ?
#
loop_
_entity_poly.entity_id
_entity_poly.type
_entity_poly.pdbx_seq_one_letter_code
_entity_poly.pdbx_strand_id
1 'polypeptide(L)' 'MGKAQPAPTEKPTVRPAVTQAAILRDAVMTAYSITGSLSAATVLCSSLVDEDVPEQLQAGAVLSRLHHIAMRRPKH' A
#
# COMPACT_ATOMS: atom_id res chain seq x y z
N MET A 1 -31.69 27.29 -30.91
CA MET A 1 -32.16 26.05 -30.24
C MET A 1 -30.94 25.15 -30.03
N GLY A 2 -30.24 25.31 -28.91
CA GLY A 2 -28.98 24.61 -28.62
C GLY A 2 -29.21 23.13 -28.32
N LYS A 3 -28.47 22.24 -28.98
CA LYS A 3 -28.48 20.82 -28.68
C LYS A 3 -27.53 20.53 -27.51
N ALA A 4 -28.04 19.74 -26.57
CA ALA A 4 -27.42 19.38 -25.32
C ALA A 4 -26.02 18.77 -25.52
N GLN A 5 -25.09 19.22 -24.69
CA GLN A 5 -23.77 18.63 -24.50
C GLN A 5 -23.94 17.24 -23.84
N PRO A 6 -23.16 16.22 -24.26
CA PRO A 6 -23.05 14.99 -23.48
C PRO A 6 -22.25 15.25 -22.20
N ALA A 7 -22.71 14.64 -21.10
CA ALA A 7 -22.20 14.79 -19.74
C ALA A 7 -20.68 14.60 -19.63
N PRO A 8 -19.99 15.38 -18.79
CA PRO A 8 -18.58 15.15 -18.51
C PRO A 8 -18.42 14.14 -17.37
N THR A 9 -17.23 13.53 -17.34
CA THR A 9 -16.61 12.84 -16.19
C THR A 9 -16.82 11.33 -16.05
N GLU A 10 -16.29 10.57 -17.02
CA GLU A 10 -15.61 9.33 -16.62
C GLU A 10 -14.36 9.72 -15.81
N LYS A 11 -14.53 9.79 -14.50
CA LYS A 11 -13.39 9.74 -13.58
C LYS A 11 -12.76 8.37 -13.78
N PRO A 12 -11.45 8.25 -14.05
CA PRO A 12 -10.81 6.95 -14.06
C PRO A 12 -11.01 6.38 -12.65
N THR A 13 -11.94 5.45 -12.53
CA THR A 13 -12.11 4.63 -11.34
C THR A 13 -10.94 3.66 -11.39
N VAL A 14 -9.76 4.18 -11.04
CA VAL A 14 -8.60 3.35 -10.74
C VAL A 14 -9.10 2.45 -9.63
N ARG A 15 -9.35 1.19 -9.98
CA ARG A 15 -9.93 0.21 -9.08
C ARG A 15 -9.06 0.18 -7.83
N PRO A 16 -9.60 0.48 -6.63
CA PRO A 16 -8.80 0.56 -5.40
C PRO A 16 -7.99 -0.72 -5.13
N ALA A 17 -8.46 -1.87 -5.63
CA ALA A 17 -7.73 -3.13 -5.61
C ALA A 17 -6.39 -3.13 -6.38
N VAL A 18 -6.30 -2.42 -7.52
CA VAL A 18 -5.05 -2.33 -8.31
C VAL A 18 -4.02 -1.47 -7.57
N THR A 19 -4.48 -0.38 -6.94
CA THR A 19 -3.64 0.49 -6.13
C THR A 19 -3.15 -0.21 -4.86
N GLN A 20 -4.03 -0.95 -4.16
CA GLN A 20 -3.64 -1.78 -3.02
C GLN A 20 -2.58 -2.82 -3.38
N ALA A 21 -2.76 -3.55 -4.48
CA ALA A 21 -1.80 -4.56 -4.91
C ALA A 21 -0.43 -3.96 -5.25
N ALA A 22 -0.38 -2.75 -5.82
CA ALA A 22 0.87 -2.04 -6.07
C ALA A 22 1.57 -1.65 -4.76
N ILE A 23 0.83 -1.06 -3.82
CA ILE A 23 1.37 -0.63 -2.52
C ILE A 23 1.85 -1.84 -1.69
N LEU A 24 1.13 -2.97 -1.72
CA LEU A 24 1.56 -4.20 -1.04
C LEU A 24 2.86 -4.76 -1.63
N ARG A 25 3.07 -4.66 -2.94
CA ARG A 25 4.35 -5.04 -3.56
C ARG A 25 5.49 -4.16 -3.06
N ASP A 26 5.28 -2.84 -3.00
CA ASP A 26 6.27 -1.90 -2.46
C ASP A 26 6.57 -2.19 -0.99
N ALA A 27 5.54 -2.52 -0.19
CA ALA A 27 5.70 -2.93 1.19
C ALA A 27 6.54 -4.20 1.30
N VAL A 28 6.23 -5.24 0.52
CA VAL A 28 7.01 -6.49 0.52
C VAL A 28 8.45 -6.25 0.07
N MET A 29 8.70 -5.42 -0.94
CA MET A 29 10.08 -5.10 -1.37
C MET A 29 10.85 -4.31 -0.29
N THR A 30 10.17 -3.40 0.42
CA THR A 30 10.77 -2.66 1.54
C THR A 30 11.10 -3.61 2.68
N ALA A 31 10.16 -4.47 3.07
CA ALA A 31 10.37 -5.48 4.11
C ALA A 31 11.46 -6.48 3.74
N TYR A 32 11.57 -6.85 2.46
CA TYR A 32 12.65 -7.67 1.93
C TYR A 32 14.00 -6.97 2.07
N SER A 33 14.07 -5.67 1.78
CA SER A 33 15.31 -4.89 1.94
C SER A 33 15.75 -4.77 3.41
N ILE A 34 14.82 -4.88 4.36
CA ILE A 34 15.11 -4.88 5.80
C ILE A 34 15.57 -6.26 6.28
N THR A 35 14.88 -7.32 5.86
CA THR A 35 15.06 -8.68 6.41
C THR A 35 16.01 -9.57 5.60
N GLY A 36 16.23 -9.25 4.32
CA GLY A 36 16.96 -10.08 3.37
C GLY A 36 16.23 -11.38 2.98
N SER A 37 14.98 -11.58 3.39
CA SER A 37 14.22 -12.82 3.13
C SER A 37 12.80 -12.51 2.70
N LEU A 38 12.38 -13.06 1.56
CA LEU A 38 11.03 -12.85 1.02
C LEU A 38 9.97 -13.43 1.96
N SER A 39 10.25 -14.60 2.55
CA SER A 39 9.34 -15.23 3.51
C SER A 39 9.17 -14.37 4.78
N ALA A 40 10.28 -13.86 5.33
CA ALA A 40 10.21 -12.97 6.50
C ALA A 40 9.49 -11.66 6.16
N ALA A 41 9.74 -11.10 4.98
CA ALA A 41 9.08 -9.90 4.49
C ALA A 41 7.56 -10.05 4.41
N THR A 42 7.07 -11.17 3.86
CA THR A 42 5.62 -11.45 3.78
C THR A 42 5.01 -11.60 5.18
N VAL A 43 5.64 -12.35 6.08
CA VAL A 43 5.17 -12.52 7.47
C VAL A 43 5.14 -11.19 8.22
N LEU A 44 6.16 -10.33 8.04
CA LEU A 44 6.17 -8.99 8.60
C LEU A 44 5.02 -8.15 8.06
N CYS A 45 4.81 -8.12 6.74
CA CYS A 45 3.68 -7.40 6.16
C CYS A 45 2.34 -7.87 6.72
N SER A 46 2.11 -9.19 6.81
CA SER A 46 0.88 -9.75 7.38
C SER A 46 0.70 -9.39 8.86
N SER A 47 1.78 -9.35 9.63
CA SER A 47 1.75 -8.95 11.05
C SER A 47 1.51 -7.45 11.25
N LEU A 48 1.71 -6.65 10.20
CA LEU A 48 1.51 -5.21 10.19
C LEU A 48 0.13 -4.80 9.67
N VAL A 49 -0.62 -5.72 9.05
CA VAL A 49 -2.02 -5.49 8.67
C VAL A 49 -2.83 -5.33 9.95
N ASP A 50 -3.55 -4.22 10.01
CA ASP A 50 -4.47 -3.91 11.09
C ASP A 50 -5.90 -4.12 10.57
N GLU A 51 -6.61 -5.09 11.15
CA GLU A 51 -7.96 -5.47 10.74
C GLU A 51 -8.99 -4.37 11.07
N ASP A 52 -8.67 -3.46 12.00
CA ASP A 52 -9.50 -2.29 12.32
C ASP A 52 -9.30 -1.14 11.30
N VAL A 53 -8.27 -1.21 10.46
CA VAL A 53 -8.02 -0.22 9.40
C VAL A 53 -8.78 -0.60 8.13
N PRO A 54 -9.48 0.34 7.46
CA PRO A 54 -10.15 0.07 6.20
C PRO A 54 -9.18 -0.51 5.17
N GLU A 55 -9.59 -1.54 4.41
CA GLU A 55 -8.74 -2.20 3.41
C GLU A 55 -8.01 -1.21 2.49
N GLN A 56 -8.67 -0.13 2.06
CA GLN A 56 -8.08 0.89 1.18
C GLN A 56 -6.88 1.60 1.80
N LEU A 57 -6.77 1.62 3.13
CA LEU A 57 -5.70 2.24 3.90
C LEU A 57 -4.70 1.23 4.48
N GLN A 58 -5.05 -0.06 4.54
CA GLN A 58 -4.21 -1.11 5.11
C GLN A 58 -2.83 -1.16 4.45
N ALA A 59 -2.75 -1.20 3.12
CA ALA A 59 -1.46 -1.24 2.42
C ALA A 59 -0.57 -0.02 2.73
N GLY A 60 -1.16 1.18 2.82
CA GLY A 60 -0.45 2.40 3.16
C GLY A 60 0.02 2.43 4.63
N ALA A 61 -0.77 1.87 5.53
CA ALA A 61 -0.41 1.70 6.94
C ALA A 61 0.75 0.70 7.11
N VAL A 62 0.71 -0.44 6.42
CA VAL A 62 1.79 -1.43 6.39
C VAL A 62 3.08 -0.79 5.88
N LEU A 63 3.03 -0.05 4.77
CA LEU A 63 4.19 0.63 4.20
C LEU A 63 4.77 1.68 5.17
N SER A 64 3.90 2.50 5.78
CA SER A 64 4.32 3.50 6.78
C SER A 64 5.02 2.86 7.98
N ARG A 65 4.51 1.72 8.44
CA ARG A 65 5.08 1.01 9.60
C ARG A 65 6.39 0.31 9.25
N LEU A 66 6.50 -0.27 8.06
CA LEU A 66 7.77 -0.80 7.53
C LEU A 66 8.83 0.29 7.39
N HIS A 67 8.44 1.45 6.86
CA HIS A 67 9.34 2.59 6.77
C HIS A 67 9.84 3.02 8.15
N HIS A 68 8.96 3.05 9.15
CA HIS A 68 9.34 3.32 10.54
C HIS A 68 10.37 2.30 11.07
N ILE A 69 10.18 1.00 10.81
CA ILE A 69 11.13 -0.06 11.19
C ILE A 69 12.47 0.15 10.49
N ALA A 70 12.48 0.44 9.19
CA ALA A 70 13.70 0.71 8.42
C ALA A 70 14.48 1.93 8.94
N MET A 71 13.76 2.98 9.34
CA MET A 71 14.34 4.23 9.84
C MET A 71 14.79 4.13 11.30
N ARG A 72 14.20 3.23 12.10
CA ARG A 72 14.67 2.89 13.46
C ARG A 72 15.89 1.97 13.43
N ARG A 73 16.85 2.21 12.53
CA ARG A 73 18.19 1.61 12.62
C ARG A 73 18.68 1.77 14.07
N PRO A 74 19.18 0.71 14.73
CA PRO A 74 19.90 0.89 15.97
C PRO A 74 21.06 1.83 15.66
N LYS A 75 21.10 3.00 16.32
CA LYS A 75 22.30 3.84 16.35
C LYS A 75 23.36 3.01 17.04
N HIS A 76 24.25 2.40 16.27
CA HIS A 76 25.38 1.64 16.78
C HIS A 76 26.58 2.58 16.97
#